data_AF-A0A316EAT7-F1
#
_entry.id   AF-A0A316EAT7-F1
#
_cell.length_a   1.000
_cell.length_b   1.000
_cell.length_c   1.000
_cell.angle_alpha   90.00
_cell.angle_beta   90.00
_cell.angle_gamma   90.00
#
_symmetry.space_group_name_H-M   'P 1'
#
loop_
_entity.id
_entity.type
_entity.pdbx_description
1 polymer ?
#
loop_
_entity_poly.entity_id
_entity_poly.type
_entity_poly.pdbx_seq_one_letter_code
_entity_poly.pdbx_strand_id
1 'polypeptide(L)' 'MTDDADTTDVPPSRRLAALLGLPEPKPFDEAQERAYQQWLADGDAQVEAILARRRRRAA' A
#
# COMPACT_ATOMS: atom_id res chain seq x y z
N MET A 1 8.15 -28.94 -29.49
CA MET A 1 7.09 -28.74 -28.49
C MET A 1 7.62 -27.74 -27.49
N THR A 2 7.25 -26.48 -27.64
CA THR A 2 7.53 -25.42 -26.66
C THR A 2 6.38 -25.44 -25.67
N ASP A 3 6.71 -25.69 -24.42
CA ASP A 3 5.79 -25.59 -23.28
C ASP A 3 5.71 -24.10 -22.94
N ASP A 4 4.74 -23.40 -23.55
CA ASP A 4 4.42 -22.01 -23.24
C ASP A 4 3.80 -21.99 -21.83
N ALA A 5 4.62 -21.72 -20.82
CA ALA A 5 4.18 -21.41 -19.48
C ALA A 5 3.52 -20.01 -19.45
N ASP A 6 2.33 -19.92 -20.06
CA ASP A 6 1.45 -18.76 -19.96
C ASP A 6 0.68 -18.81 -18.65
N THR A 7 1.34 -18.40 -17.57
CA THR A 7 0.63 -17.95 -16.36
C THR A 7 1.02 -16.52 -16.10
N THR A 8 0.47 -15.63 -16.92
CA THR A 8 0.48 -14.21 -16.65
C THR A 8 -0.34 -13.96 -15.36
N ASP A 9 0.34 -13.92 -14.21
CA ASP A 9 -0.26 -13.72 -12.88
C ASP A 9 -0.70 -12.26 -12.65
N VAL A 10 -1.50 -11.75 -13.58
CA VAL A 10 -2.13 -10.44 -13.47
C VAL A 10 -3.24 -10.55 -12.43
N PRO A 11 -3.22 -9.75 -11.34
CA PRO A 11 -4.25 -9.79 -10.32
C PRO A 11 -5.66 -9.61 -10.93
N PRO A 12 -6.70 -10.28 -10.41
CA PRO A 12 -8.07 -10.16 -10.92
C PRO A 12 -8.57 -8.71 -11.03
N SER A 13 -8.12 -7.83 -10.13
CA SER A 13 -8.42 -6.39 -10.16
C SER A 13 -7.88 -5.69 -11.41
N ARG A 14 -6.65 -6.00 -11.82
CA ARG A 14 -6.01 -5.47 -13.03
C ARG A 14 -6.68 -5.99 -14.30
N ARG A 15 -7.08 -7.27 -14.32
CA ARG A 15 -7.86 -7.87 -15.42
C ARG A 15 -9.20 -7.17 -15.60
N LEU A 16 -9.94 -6.94 -14.50
CA LEU A 16 -11.20 -6.22 -14.52
C LEU A 16 -11.03 -4.76 -14.99
N ALA A 17 -10.01 -4.06 -14.50
CA ALA A 17 -9.74 -2.68 -14.91
C ALA A 17 -9.49 -2.57 -16.43
N ALA A 18 -8.73 -3.51 -16.99
CA ALA A 18 -8.51 -3.59 -18.44
C ALA A 18 -9.81 -3.85 -19.22
N LEU A 19 -10.67 -4.77 -18.76
CA LEU A 19 -11.97 -5.04 -19.38
C LEU A 19 -12.90 -3.81 -19.38
N LEU A 20 -12.80 -2.99 -18.34
CA LEU A 20 -13.59 -1.76 -18.20
C LEU A 20 -12.95 -0.56 -18.92
N GLY A 21 -11.78 -0.71 -19.54
CA GLY A 21 -11.04 0.38 -20.16
C GLY A 21 -10.58 1.45 -19.17
N LEU A 22 -10.42 1.08 -17.89
CA LEU A 22 -9.93 1.99 -16.87
C LEU A 22 -8.42 2.22 -17.06
N PRO A 23 -7.96 3.49 -16.95
CA PRO A 23 -6.54 3.77 -17.05
C PRO A 23 -5.80 3.16 -15.87
N GLU A 24 -4.52 2.82 -16.11
CA GLU A 24 -3.61 2.47 -15.03
C GLU A 24 -3.51 3.63 -14.02
N PRO A 25 -3.56 3.34 -12.71
CA PRO A 25 -3.39 4.38 -11.71
C PRO A 25 -2.04 5.06 -11.89
N LYS A 26 -2.05 6.40 -11.84
CA LYS A 26 -0.81 7.16 -11.87
C LYS A 26 0.00 6.83 -10.62
N PRO A 27 1.33 6.60 -10.74
CA PRO A 27 2.17 6.51 -9.57
C PRO A 27 2.16 7.85 -8.82
N PHE A 28 2.50 7.81 -7.54
CA PHE A 28 2.68 9.04 -6.78
C PHE A 28 3.80 9.88 -7.38
N ASP A 29 3.59 11.20 -7.40
CA ASP A 29 4.69 12.13 -7.56
C ASP A 29 5.50 12.24 -6.24
N GLU A 30 6.66 12.89 -6.28
CA GLU A 30 7.54 13.02 -5.11
C GLU A 30 6.85 13.74 -3.92
N ALA A 31 5.94 14.67 -4.18
CA ALA A 31 5.23 15.37 -3.12
C ALA A 31 4.19 14.46 -2.46
N GLN A 32 3.47 13.68 -3.27
CA GLN A 32 2.51 12.67 -2.82
C GLN A 32 3.20 11.55 -2.04
N GLU A 33 4.35 11.07 -2.52
CA GLU A 33 5.14 10.06 -1.81
C GLU A 33 5.61 10.59 -0.46
N ARG A 34 6.15 11.81 -0.39
CA ARG A 34 6.54 12.43 0.88
C ARG A 34 5.37 12.59 1.85
N ALA A 35 4.20 13.02 1.35
CA ALA A 35 3.01 13.16 2.17
C ALA A 35 2.54 11.80 2.71
N TYR A 36 2.62 10.75 1.89
CA TYR A 36 2.29 9.38 2.31
C TYR A 36 3.26 8.88 3.39
N GLN A 37 4.56 9.08 3.22
CA GLN A 37 5.57 8.70 4.21
C GLN A 37 5.41 9.46 5.54
N GLN A 38 5.07 10.75 5.49
CA GLN A 38 4.76 11.53 6.69
C GLN A 38 3.54 10.97 7.42
N TRP A 39 2.47 10.62 6.69
CA TRP A 39 1.27 10.04 7.28
C TRP A 39 1.55 8.71 7.98
N LEU A 40 2.42 7.86 7.41
CA LEU A 40 2.87 6.63 8.07
C LEU A 40 3.62 6.92 9.38
N ALA A 41 4.59 7.83 9.34
CA ALA A 41 5.38 8.21 10.51
C ALA A 41 4.51 8.80 11.64
N ASP A 42 3.51 9.62 11.28
CA ASP A 42 2.56 10.18 12.23
C ASP A 42 1.70 9.09 12.89
N GLY A 43 1.33 8.06 12.12
CA GLY A 43 0.63 6.88 12.63
C GLY A 43 1.46 6.11 13.64
N ASP A 44 2.72 5.81 13.31
CA ASP A 44 3.64 5.11 14.21
C ASP A 44 3.86 5.88 15.52
N ALA A 45 4.06 7.21 15.44
CA ALA A 45 4.22 8.06 16.60
C ALA A 45 2.98 8.03 17.52
N GLN A 46 1.78 7.99 16.95
CA GLN A 46 0.53 7.86 17.71
C GLN A 46 0.44 6.51 18.43
N VAL A 47 0.79 5.41 17.75
CA VAL A 47 0.79 4.07 18.35
C VAL A 47 1.78 3.98 19.49
N GLU A 48 3.00 4.47 19.32
CA GLU A 48 4.03 4.48 20.37
C GLU A 48 3.58 5.31 21.59
N ALA A 49 2.94 6.45 21.37
CA ALA A 49 2.38 7.24 22.46
C ALA A 49 1.31 6.46 23.26
N ILE A 50 0.45 5.68 22.59
CA ILE A 50 -0.55 4.83 23.23
C ILE A 50 0.11 3.71 24.04
N LEU A 51 1.12 3.04 23.47
CA LEU A 51 1.87 1.98 24.14
C LEU A 51 2.59 2.51 25.38
N ALA A 52 3.26 3.65 25.28
CA ALA A 52 3.94 4.30 26.41
C ALA A 52 2.96 4.71 27.52
N ARG A 53 1.74 5.15 27.18
CA ARG A 53 0.68 5.44 28.16
C ARG A 53 0.20 4.18 28.86
N ARG A 54 0.04 3.06 28.14
CA ARG A 54 -0.37 1.77 28.72
C ARG A 54 0.69 1.22 29.67
N ARG A 55 1.97 1.23 29.28
CA ARG A 55 3.07 0.79 30.15
C ARG A 55 3.12 1.56 31.47
N ARG A 56 2.94 2.88 31.42
CA ARG A 56 2.88 3.74 32.62
C ARG A 56 1.70 3.47 33.56
N ARG A 57 0.61 2.88 33.08
CA ARG A 57 -0.54 2.51 33.92
C ARG A 57 -0.41 1.11 34.54
N ALA A 58 0.48 0.29 34.02
CA ALA A 58 0.71 -1.08 34.49
C ALA A 58 1.86 -1.20 35.50
N ALA A 59 2.63 -0.12 35.68
CA ALA A 59 3.66 0.05 36.71
C ALA A 59 3.08 0.86 37.88
#